data_AF-A0A831K0C1-F1
#
_entry.id   AF-A0A831K0C1-F1
#
_cell.length_a   1.000
_cell.length_b   1.000
_cell.length_c   1.000
_cell.angle_alpha   90.00
_cell.angle_beta   90.00
_cell.angle_gamma   90.00
#
_symmetry.space_group_name_H-M   'P 1'
#
loop_
_entity.id
_entity.type
_entity.pdbx_description
1 polymer ?
#
loop_
_entity_poly.entity_id
_entity_poly.type
_entity_poly.pdbx_seq_one_letter_code
_entity_poly.pdbx_strand_id
1 'polypeptide(L)'
;MIEVRRIVEKPEKPPSNLAVVPIYAFDPVILKALEKTGPGKRGEIELTDAIQKIIEWNFKVYAIKPPKGQIWLDIGTPQNYWKALQISYSL
;
A
#
# COMPACT_ATOMS: atom_id res chain seq x y z
N MET A 1 -16.00 3.51 0.11
CA MET A 1 -14.78 3.38 -0.72
C MET A 1 -14.33 4.77 -1.14
N ILE A 2 -13.03 4.95 -1.35
CA ILE A 2 -12.43 6.22 -1.79
C ILE A 2 -11.74 5.95 -3.12
N GLU A 3 -12.07 6.71 -4.16
CA GLU A 3 -11.36 6.61 -5.44
C GLU A 3 -9.94 7.16 -5.29
N VAL A 4 -8.94 6.37 -5.66
CA VAL A 4 -7.53 6.72 -5.58
C VAL A 4 -7.15 7.47 -6.86
N ARG A 5 -6.72 8.73 -6.72
CA ARG A 5 -6.27 9.56 -7.84
C ARG A 5 -4.77 9.49 -8.09
N ARG A 6 -3.99 9.25 -7.04
CA ARG A 6 -2.53 9.17 -7.10
C ARG A 6 -2.02 8.32 -5.95
N ILE A 7 -1.04 7.49 -6.22
CA ILE A 7 -0.29 6.70 -5.24
C ILE A 7 1.20 6.86 -5.54
N VAL A 8 2.04 6.94 -4.49
CA VAL A 8 3.48 7.19 -4.65
C VAL A 8 4.25 6.35 -3.64
N GLU A 9 5.28 5.64 -4.10
CA GLU A 9 6.14 4.83 -3.24
C GLU A 9 7.05 5.72 -2.40
N LYS A 10 6.94 5.60 -1.07
CA LYS A 10 7.81 6.25 -0.06
C LYS A 10 8.23 7.69 -0.45
N PRO A 11 7.27 8.62 -0.65
CA PRO A 11 7.59 9.99 -1.04
C PRO A 11 8.25 10.75 0.11
N GLU A 12 9.25 11.58 -0.20
CA GLU A 12 9.84 12.52 0.77
C GLU A 12 8.81 13.55 1.29
N LYS A 13 7.88 13.95 0.41
CA LYS A 13 6.75 14.83 0.71
C LYS A 13 5.44 14.11 0.38
N PRO A 14 4.81 13.43 1.35
CA PRO A 14 3.57 12.69 1.12
C PRO A 14 2.45 13.59 0.61
N PRO A 15 1.70 13.19 -0.43
CA PRO A 15 0.57 13.99 -0.95
C PRO A 15 -0.64 14.00 0.00
N SER A 16 -0.68 13.08 0.96
CA SER A 16 -1.73 13.00 1.97
C SER A 16 -1.24 12.25 3.21
N ASN A 17 -2.01 12.29 4.30
CA ASN A 17 -1.79 11.48 5.51
C ASN A 17 -2.44 10.09 5.42
N LEU A 18 -2.44 9.47 4.23
CA LEU A 18 -2.95 8.12 4.01
C LEU A 18 -1.81 7.21 3.61
N ALA A 19 -1.69 6.08 4.32
CA ALA A 19 -0.76 5.00 3.99
C ALA A 19 -1.54 3.81 3.44
N VAL A 20 -0.93 3.11 2.48
CA VAL A 20 -1.49 1.88 1.92
C VAL A 20 -1.02 0.70 2.76
N VAL A 21 -1.98 -0.10 3.18
CA VAL A 21 -1.78 -1.37 3.87
C VAL A 21 -1.56 -2.45 2.81
N PRO A 22 -0.68 -3.46 3.04
CA PRO A 22 -0.37 -4.49 2.04
C PRO A 22 -1.47 -5.54 1.86
N ILE A 23 -2.72 -5.09 1.67
CA ILE A 23 -3.89 -5.93 1.38
C ILE A 23 -4.50 -5.40 0.10
N TYR A 24 -4.49 -6.23 -0.93
CA TYR A 24 -4.91 -5.86 -2.26
C TYR A 24 -5.85 -6.90 -2.86
N ALA A 25 -6.80 -6.42 -3.66
CA ALA A 25 -7.60 -7.24 -4.55
C ALA A 25 -7.50 -6.61 -5.94
N PHE A 26 -7.00 -7.36 -6.92
CA PHE A 26 -6.70 -6.85 -8.25
C PHE A 26 -7.37 -7.66 -9.34
N ASP A 27 -7.80 -6.95 -10.39
CA ASP A 27 -8.01 -7.56 -11.70
C ASP A 27 -6.67 -7.89 -12.37
N PRO A 28 -6.62 -8.86 -13.30
CA PRO A 28 -5.40 -9.30 -13.97
C PRO A 28 -4.62 -8.19 -14.71
N VAL A 29 -5.23 -7.03 -14.98
CA VAL A 29 -4.55 -5.88 -15.59
C VAL A 29 -3.31 -5.44 -14.80
N ILE A 30 -3.28 -5.65 -13.48
CA ILE A 30 -2.11 -5.33 -12.65
C ILE A 30 -0.85 -6.07 -13.10
N LEU A 31 -0.99 -7.30 -13.61
CA LEU A 31 0.15 -8.10 -14.08
C LEU A 31 0.81 -7.45 -15.30
N LYS A 32 0.00 -6.95 -16.25
CA LYS A 32 0.49 -6.17 -17.40
C LYS A 32 1.16 -4.86 -16.97
N ALA A 33 0.66 -4.24 -15.91
CA ALA A 33 1.27 -3.03 -15.35
C ALA A 33 2.61 -3.33 -14.69
N LEU A 34 2.71 -4.43 -13.92
CA LEU A 34 3.96 -4.89 -13.32
C LEU A 34 5.02 -5.22 -14.38
N GLU A 35 4.66 -5.93 -15.45
CA GLU A 35 5.57 -6.21 -16.58
C GLU A 35 6.13 -4.93 -17.24
N LYS A 36 5.33 -3.86 -17.27
CA LYS A 36 5.73 -2.55 -17.80
C LYS A 36 6.33 -1.62 -16.73
N THR A 37 6.47 -2.09 -15.51
CA THR A 37 7.10 -1.37 -14.40
C THR A 37 8.56 -1.77 -14.34
N GLY A 38 9.43 -0.82 -14.71
CA GLY A 38 10.87 -0.99 -14.55
C GLY A 38 11.29 -0.96 -13.08
N PRO A 39 12.56 -1.29 -12.79
CA PRO A 39 13.08 -1.20 -11.43
C PRO A 39 12.98 0.23 -10.89
N GLY A 40 12.42 0.36 -9.68
CA GLY A 40 12.33 1.60 -8.95
C GLY A 40 13.66 2.04 -8.35
N LYS A 41 13.62 3.03 -7.44
CA LYS A 41 14.82 3.64 -6.83
C LYS A 41 15.76 2.64 -6.13
N ARG A 42 15.26 1.47 -5.74
CA ARG A 42 16.00 0.42 -5.02
C ARG A 42 16.36 -0.78 -5.89
N GLY A 43 16.07 -0.73 -7.19
CA GLY A 43 16.23 -1.89 -8.08
C GLY A 43 15.07 -2.89 -8.03
N GLU A 44 14.04 -2.63 -7.22
CA GLU A 44 12.87 -3.49 -7.06
C GLU A 44 11.73 -3.08 -8.00
N ILE A 45 10.89 -4.02 -8.42
CA ILE A 45 9.64 -3.70 -9.11
C ILE A 45 8.60 -3.34 -8.06
N GLU A 46 8.28 -2.06 -7.97
CA GLU A 46 7.39 -1.53 -6.93
C GLU A 46 5.92 -1.72 -7.34
N LEU A 47 5.14 -2.43 -6.51
CA LEU A 47 3.69 -2.60 -6.75
C LEU A 47 2.97 -1.26 -6.79
N THR A 48 3.41 -0.30 -5.97
CA THR A 48 2.87 1.07 -5.92
C THR A 48 2.94 1.75 -7.29
N ASP A 49 4.05 1.58 -8.02
CA ASP A 49 4.23 2.17 -9.35
C ASP A 49 3.35 1.48 -10.40
N ALA A 50 3.14 0.16 -10.27
CA ALA A 50 2.20 -0.56 -11.13
C ALA A 50 0.73 -0.15 -10.88
N ILE A 51 0.34 0.11 -9.62
CA ILE A 51 -0.98 0.67 -9.29
C ILE A 51 -1.14 2.06 -9.91
N GLN A 52 -0.10 2.90 -9.83
CA GLN A 52 -0.12 4.21 -10.46
C GLN A 52 -0.28 4.12 -11.99
N LYS A 53 0.37 3.16 -12.65
CA LYS A 53 0.20 2.92 -14.09
C LYS A 53 -1.21 2.52 -14.48
N ILE A 54 -1.89 1.64 -13.73
CA ILE A 54 -3.27 1.29 -14.09
C ILE A 54 -4.22 2.48 -13.92
N ILE A 55 -3.97 3.38 -12.97
CA ILE A 55 -4.70 4.66 -12.86
C ILE A 55 -4.45 5.52 -14.11
N GLU A 56 -3.20 5.62 -14.57
CA GLU A 56 -2.84 6.34 -15.81
C GLU A 56 -3.43 5.70 -17.07
N TRP A 57 -3.67 4.39 -17.06
CA TRP A 57 -4.42 3.67 -18.10
C TRP A 57 -5.93 3.80 -17.97
N ASN A 58 -6.40 4.72 -17.13
CA ASN A 58 -7.80 5.07 -16.95
C ASN A 58 -8.64 3.95 -16.28
N PHE A 59 -8.00 2.97 -15.62
CA PHE A 59 -8.67 2.02 -14.74
C PHE A 59 -8.99 2.68 -13.40
N LYS A 60 -10.10 2.28 -12.77
CA LYS A 60 -10.50 2.80 -11.47
C LYS A 60 -9.87 1.97 -10.36
N VAL A 61 -9.23 2.66 -9.42
CA VAL A 61 -8.68 2.07 -8.20
C VAL A 61 -9.41 2.64 -7.00
N TYR A 62 -9.83 1.77 -6.08
CA TYR A 62 -10.57 2.14 -4.89
C TYR A 62 -9.86 1.67 -3.63
N ALA A 63 -9.78 2.55 -2.63
CA ALA A 63 -9.32 2.22 -1.29
C ALA A 63 -10.51 2.06 -0.34
N ILE A 64 -10.37 1.14 0.62
CA ILE A 64 -11.30 0.97 1.73
C ILE A 64 -10.60 1.44 3.01
N LYS A 65 -11.25 2.34 3.74
CA LYS A 65 -10.78 2.69 5.08
C LYS A 65 -11.16 1.57 6.04
N PRO A 66 -10.23 1.14 6.91
CA PRO A 66 -10.56 0.21 7.98
C PRO A 66 -11.65 0.80 8.90
N PRO A 67 -12.48 -0.04 9.54
CA PRO A 67 -13.41 0.41 10.57
C PRO A 67 -12.72 1.26 11.65
N LYS A 68 -13.48 2.20 12.22
CA LYS A 68 -12.98 3.07 13.28
C LYS A 68 -12.53 2.23 14.48
N GLY A 69 -11.34 2.49 14.99
CA GLY A 69 -10.76 1.76 16.13
C GLY A 69 -9.94 0.52 15.73
N GLN A 70 -9.89 0.15 14.45
CA GLN A 70 -8.97 -0.89 14.01
C GLN A 70 -7.52 -0.40 14.13
N ILE A 71 -6.68 -1.25 14.71
CA ILE A 71 -5.24 -1.04 14.82
C ILE A 71 -4.52 -1.80 13.71
N TRP A 72 -3.52 -1.18 13.11
CA TRP A 72 -2.56 -1.86 12.25
C TRP A 72 -1.26 -2.01 13.02
N LEU A 73 -0.79 -3.25 13.19
CA LEU A 73 0.46 -3.55 13.87
C LEU A 73 1.51 -3.86 12.81
N ASP A 74 2.52 -3.00 12.73
CA ASP A 74 3.76 -3.32 12.03
C ASP A 74 4.61 -4.22 12.95
N ILE A 75 5.25 -5.23 12.38
CA ILE A 75 6.15 -6.16 13.09
C ILE A 75 7.57 -6.16 12.49
N GLY A 76 7.90 -5.18 11.65
CA GLY A 76 9.17 -5.10 10.94
C GLY A 76 10.40 -4.77 11.78
N THR A 77 10.24 -4.44 13.07
CA THR A 77 11.36 -4.17 14.00
C THR A 77 11.19 -4.95 15.30
N PRO A 78 12.27 -5.29 16.04
CA PRO A 78 12.16 -5.97 17.33
C PRO A 78 11.26 -5.25 18.34
N GLN A 79 11.32 -3.91 18.37
CA GLN A 79 10.50 -3.08 19.24
C GLN A 79 9.02 -3.14 18.84
N ASN A 80 8.73 -3.04 17.54
CA ASN A 80 7.37 -3.12 17.03
C ASN A 80 6.77 -4.52 17.24
N TYR A 81 7.59 -5.56 17.05
CA TYR A 81 7.19 -6.95 17.33
C TYR A 81 6.85 -7.16 18.80
N TRP A 82 7.71 -6.71 19.73
CA TRP A 82 7.42 -6.81 21.17
C TRP A 82 6.11 -6.09 21.54
N LYS A 83 5.91 -4.88 21.01
CA LYS A 83 4.67 -4.12 21.21
C LYS A 83 3.45 -4.87 20.67
N ALA A 84 3.56 -5.49 19.49
CA ALA A 84 2.50 -6.27 18.89
C ALA A 84 2.10 -7.46 19.78
N LEU A 85 3.08 -8.17 20.35
CA LEU A 85 2.84 -9.24 21.31
C LEU A 85 2.10 -8.74 22.56
N GLN A 86 2.59 -7.65 23.19
CA GLN A 86 1.94 -7.12 24.39
C GLN A 86 0.46 -6.76 24.13
N ILE A 87 0.17 -6.14 22.98
CA ILE A 87 -1.19 -5.78 22.60
C ILE A 87 -2.04 -7.05 22.38
N SER A 88 -1.52 -8.07 21.70
CA SER A 88 -2.29 -9.30 21.44
C SER A 88 -2.61 -10.11 22.69
N TYR A 89 -1.78 -10.04 23.74
CA TYR A 89 -2.02 -10.72 25.02
C TYR A 89 -2.86 -9.89 26.01
N SER A 90 -3.06 -8.61 25.74
CA SER A 90 -3.82 -7.68 26.61
C SER A 90 -5.24 -7.38 26.09
N LEU A 91 -5.57 -7.88 24.89
CA LEU A 91 -6.93 -7.89 24.31
C LEU A 91 -7.61 -9.21 24.64
#